data_AF-M1D1U2-F1
#
_entry.id   AF-M1D1U2-F1
#
_cell.length_a   1.000
_cell.length_b   1.000
_cell.length_c   1.000
_cell.angle_alpha   90.00
_cell.angle_beta   90.00
_cell.angle_gamma   90.00
#
_symmetry.space_group_name_H-M   'P 1'
#
loop_
_entity.id
_entity.type
_entity.pdbx_description
1 polymer ?
#
loop_
_entity_poly.entity_id
_entity_poly.type
_entity_poly.pdbx_seq_one_letter_code
_entity_poly.pdbx_strand_id
1 'polypeptide(L)'
;MEIIVATKFGSSCAKLLLLVCLLFGCVIEVSVGTTYIVGDSLGWQTPPNGVVTFSNWANQHTFVVGDILEFNFNSGVHTATRVNKNAFDSCNAANPIDNETNGPAKFTLNTTGDYYFICTIHCNQGQKLTVNVTLTGSPSGSPIPGSSPSTPGGESSSPPPPPSPSGSVSTRVAALFVMLVPIVLALTLLA
;
A
#
# COMPACT_ATOMS: atom_id res chain seq x y z
N MET A 1 -10.94 5.34 7.00
CA MET A 1 -12.22 5.55 7.71
C MET A 1 -13.31 4.58 7.23
N GLU A 2 -13.01 3.41 6.65
CA GLU A 2 -14.06 2.65 5.91
C GLU A 2 -14.07 1.12 6.12
N ILE A 3 -13.84 0.64 7.34
CA ILE A 3 -14.24 -0.76 7.70
C ILE A 3 -15.11 -0.80 8.97
N ILE A 4 -15.16 0.30 9.76
CA ILE A 4 -15.92 0.34 11.02
C ILE A 4 -17.44 0.44 10.78
N VAL A 5 -17.88 0.87 9.59
CA VAL A 5 -19.32 1.01 9.29
C VAL A 5 -20.00 -0.36 9.32
N ALA A 6 -19.41 -1.42 8.75
CA ALA A 6 -20.06 -2.74 8.69
C ALA A 6 -20.08 -3.50 10.03
N THR A 7 -19.17 -3.21 10.97
CA THR A 7 -19.05 -3.97 12.23
C THR A 7 -19.92 -3.43 13.37
N LYS A 8 -20.63 -2.30 13.17
CA LYS A 8 -21.41 -1.64 14.24
C LYS A 8 -22.93 -1.63 14.04
N PHE A 9 -23.45 -2.17 12.95
CA PHE A 9 -24.90 -2.27 12.73
C PHE A 9 -25.42 -3.64 13.18
N GLY A 10 -26.42 -3.64 14.06
CA GLY A 10 -27.06 -4.87 14.53
C GLY A 10 -27.59 -5.74 13.37
N SER A 11 -27.74 -7.05 13.61
CA SER A 11 -28.08 -8.06 12.59
C SER A 11 -29.23 -7.67 11.65
N SER A 12 -30.24 -6.96 12.17
CA SER A 12 -31.40 -6.48 11.39
C SER A 12 -31.06 -5.32 10.44
N CYS A 13 -30.18 -4.42 10.85
CA CYS A 13 -29.72 -3.30 10.01
C CYS A 13 -28.76 -3.79 8.92
N ALA A 14 -27.92 -4.78 9.22
CA ALA A 14 -27.05 -5.41 8.22
C ALA A 14 -27.85 -6.11 7.11
N LYS A 15 -28.96 -6.79 7.45
CA LYS A 15 -29.86 -7.43 6.48
C LYS A 15 -30.58 -6.42 5.58
N LEU A 16 -31.06 -5.30 6.14
CA LEU A 16 -31.71 -4.25 5.37
C LEU A 16 -30.73 -3.53 4.43
N LEU A 17 -29.51 -3.23 4.90
CA LEU A 17 -28.46 -2.65 4.07
C LEU A 17 -28.04 -3.59 2.93
N LEU A 18 -27.94 -4.90 3.18
CA LEU A 18 -27.66 -5.90 2.15
C LEU A 18 -28.77 -5.96 1.10
N LEU A 19 -30.05 -5.93 1.52
CA LEU A 19 -31.21 -5.95 0.62
C LEU A 19 -31.23 -4.71 -0.30
N VAL A 20 -30.94 -3.53 0.26
CA VAL A 20 -30.87 -2.28 -0.50
C VAL A 20 -29.71 -2.32 -1.51
N CYS A 21 -28.53 -2.81 -1.13
CA CYS A 21 -27.40 -2.97 -2.05
C CYS A 21 -27.69 -3.92 -3.21
N LEU A 22 -28.45 -5.01 -2.97
CA LEU A 22 -28.85 -5.98 -3.99
C LEU A 22 -29.91 -5.42 -4.95
N LEU A 23 -30.86 -4.61 -4.47
CA LEU A 23 -31.91 -4.00 -5.29
C LEU A 23 -31.39 -2.85 -6.16
N PHE A 24 -30.42 -2.08 -5.66
CA PHE A 24 -29.88 -0.90 -6.35
C PHE A 24 -28.55 -1.16 -7.09
N GLY A 25 -28.04 -2.39 -7.09
CA GLY A 25 -26.78 -2.72 -7.77
C GLY A 25 -25.60 -1.89 -7.26
N CYS A 26 -25.50 -1.72 -5.94
CA CYS A 26 -24.44 -0.90 -5.35
C CYS A 26 -23.09 -1.61 -5.59
N VAL A 27 -22.27 -1.03 -6.47
CA VAL A 27 -20.93 -1.54 -6.75
C VAL A 27 -20.04 -1.13 -5.57
N ILE A 28 -19.70 -2.10 -4.73
CA ILE A 28 -18.72 -1.88 -3.66
C ILE A 28 -17.35 -2.06 -4.31
N GLU A 29 -16.71 -0.96 -4.67
CA GLU A 29 -15.31 -1.01 -5.14
C GLU A 29 -14.42 -1.35 -3.95
N VAL A 30 -14.11 -2.64 -3.80
CA VAL A 30 -13.09 -3.08 -2.84
C VAL A 30 -11.74 -2.82 -3.49
N SER A 31 -11.11 -1.68 -3.18
CA SER A 31 -9.71 -1.49 -3.57
C SER A 31 -8.82 -2.34 -2.67
N VAL A 32 -8.20 -3.38 -3.22
CA VAL A 32 -7.19 -4.16 -2.50
C VAL A 32 -5.85 -3.46 -2.71
N GLY A 33 -5.26 -2.95 -1.63
CA GLY A 33 -3.92 -2.36 -1.66
C GLY A 33 -2.82 -3.39 -1.92
N THR A 34 -1.70 -2.94 -2.46
CA THR A 34 -0.51 -3.77 -2.73
C THR A 34 0.26 -3.99 -1.43
N THR A 35 0.78 -5.20 -1.22
CA THR A 35 1.72 -5.48 -0.12
C THR A 35 3.16 -5.39 -0.63
N TYR A 36 3.95 -4.50 -0.04
CA TYR A 36 5.37 -4.33 -0.29
C TYR A 36 6.19 -4.99 0.81
N ILE A 37 7.05 -5.94 0.44
CA ILE A 37 8.02 -6.52 1.36
C ILE A 37 9.19 -5.56 1.49
N VAL A 38 9.36 -4.95 2.66
CA VAL A 38 10.40 -3.95 2.89
C VAL A 38 11.78 -4.58 2.75
N GLY A 39 12.58 -4.06 1.81
CA GLY A 39 13.91 -4.60 1.49
C GLY A 39 13.90 -5.85 0.61
N ASP A 40 12.73 -6.27 0.09
CA ASP A 40 12.58 -7.44 -0.78
C ASP A 40 13.21 -8.71 -0.16
N SER A 41 14.18 -9.32 -0.85
CA SER A 41 14.90 -10.51 -0.35
C SER A 41 15.85 -10.21 0.81
N LEU A 42 16.26 -8.94 1.00
CA LEU A 42 17.06 -8.53 2.16
C LEU A 42 16.19 -8.51 3.42
N GLY A 43 14.92 -8.15 3.32
CA GLY A 43 14.06 -7.94 4.48
C GLY A 43 14.47 -6.75 5.35
N TRP A 44 13.89 -6.69 6.55
CA TRP A 44 14.12 -5.61 7.52
C TRP A 44 15.22 -5.97 8.51
N GLN A 45 16.45 -5.59 8.18
CA GLN A 45 17.64 -5.83 9.00
C GLN A 45 18.57 -4.62 9.01
N THR A 46 19.63 -4.67 9.84
CA THR A 46 20.70 -3.67 9.78
C THR A 46 21.33 -3.71 8.39
N PRO A 47 21.34 -2.60 7.64
CA PRO A 47 21.71 -2.63 6.23
C PRO A 47 23.21 -2.88 6.05
N PRO A 48 23.61 -3.90 5.27
CA PRO A 48 25.03 -4.25 5.09
C PRO A 48 25.79 -3.22 4.25
N ASN A 49 25.09 -2.49 3.38
CA ASN A 49 25.66 -1.53 2.42
C ASN A 49 25.52 -0.07 2.90
N GLY A 50 25.35 0.14 4.21
CA GLY A 50 25.24 1.46 4.82
C GLY A 50 23.83 2.06 4.81
N VAL A 51 23.74 3.34 5.21
CA VAL A 51 22.48 3.99 5.61
C VAL A 51 21.47 4.29 4.49
N VAL A 52 21.84 4.04 3.23
CA VAL A 52 21.01 4.38 2.05
C VAL A 52 20.17 3.21 1.53
N THR A 53 20.31 2.02 2.11
CA THR A 53 19.66 0.81 1.59
C THR A 53 18.13 0.93 1.51
N PHE A 54 17.47 1.32 2.60
CA PHE A 54 16.01 1.40 2.62
C PHE A 54 15.45 2.62 1.88
N SER A 55 16.21 3.73 1.80
CA SER A 55 15.81 4.86 0.95
C SER A 55 15.89 4.51 -0.53
N ASN A 56 16.91 3.77 -0.96
CA ASN A 56 17.01 3.30 -2.35
C ASN A 56 15.88 2.34 -2.68
N TRP A 57 15.57 1.41 -1.78
CA TRP A 57 14.41 0.53 -1.94
C TRP A 57 13.11 1.34 -2.05
N ALA A 58 12.88 2.31 -1.17
CA ALA A 58 11.67 3.15 -1.22
C ALA A 58 11.51 3.90 -2.55
N ASN A 59 12.60 4.39 -3.13
CA ASN A 59 12.60 5.13 -4.38
C ASN A 59 12.25 4.27 -5.62
N GLN A 60 12.22 2.95 -5.48
CA GLN A 60 11.81 2.04 -6.55
C GLN A 60 10.30 1.79 -6.59
N HIS A 61 9.57 2.31 -5.59
CA HIS A 61 8.15 2.04 -5.40
C HIS A 61 7.33 3.34 -5.38
N THR A 62 6.05 3.21 -5.74
CA THR A 62 5.05 4.26 -5.55
C THR A 62 4.02 3.73 -4.59
N PHE A 63 3.84 4.41 -3.45
CA PHE A 63 2.94 3.97 -2.40
C PHE A 63 1.64 4.78 -2.47
N VAL A 64 0.51 4.09 -2.42
CA VAL A 64 -0.81 4.71 -2.42
C VAL A 64 -1.60 4.34 -1.17
N VAL A 65 -2.63 5.12 -0.88
CA VAL A 65 -3.53 4.83 0.24
C VAL A 65 -4.15 3.43 0.07
N GLY A 66 -4.07 2.63 1.13
CA GLY A 66 -4.55 1.25 1.17
C GLY A 66 -3.45 0.20 1.05
N ASP A 67 -2.27 0.56 0.55
CA ASP A 67 -1.12 -0.34 0.48
C ASP A 67 -0.64 -0.79 1.87
N ILE A 68 0.12 -1.88 1.91
CA ILE A 68 0.65 -2.48 3.14
C ILE A 68 2.18 -2.57 3.02
N LEU A 69 2.88 -2.11 4.06
CA LEU A 69 4.29 -2.43 4.26
C LEU A 69 4.41 -3.66 5.15
N GLU A 70 5.08 -4.70 4.67
CA GLU A 70 5.41 -5.90 5.43
C GLU A 70 6.90 -5.90 5.78
N PHE A 71 7.20 -5.87 7.06
CA PHE A 71 8.55 -5.88 7.60
C PHE A 71 8.89 -7.30 8.08
N ASN A 72 9.76 -7.97 7.33
CA ASN A 72 10.24 -9.31 7.66
C ASN A 72 11.55 -9.24 8.44
N PHE A 73 11.53 -9.63 9.72
CA PHE A 73 12.69 -9.58 10.60
C PHE A 73 12.63 -10.64 11.69
N ASN A 74 13.79 -10.95 12.31
CA ASN A 74 13.85 -11.86 13.44
C ASN A 74 13.40 -11.16 14.73
N SER A 75 12.32 -11.64 15.35
CA SER A 75 11.79 -11.13 16.61
C SER A 75 12.87 -11.15 17.70
N GLY A 76 12.92 -10.08 18.51
CA GLY A 76 13.95 -9.90 19.54
C GLY A 76 15.28 -9.33 19.06
N VAL A 77 15.53 -9.27 17.74
CA VAL A 77 16.73 -8.62 17.17
C VAL A 77 16.38 -7.26 16.56
N HIS A 78 15.24 -7.17 15.87
CA HIS A 78 14.77 -5.93 15.26
C HIS A 78 13.34 -5.63 15.70
N THR A 79 12.94 -4.37 15.51
CA THR A 79 11.56 -3.91 15.63
C THR A 79 11.18 -3.16 14.37
N ALA A 80 9.88 -3.07 14.09
CA ALA A 80 9.34 -2.13 13.13
C ALA A 80 8.47 -1.12 13.89
N THR A 81 8.95 0.11 14.00
CA THR A 81 8.35 1.13 14.86
C THR A 81 8.03 2.35 14.01
N ARG A 82 6.74 2.70 13.91
CA ARG A 82 6.29 3.91 13.23
C ARG A 82 6.42 5.09 14.18
N VAL A 83 7.02 6.18 13.68
CA VAL A 83 7.30 7.37 14.47
C VAL A 83 6.95 8.64 13.69
N ASN A 84 7.00 9.80 14.35
CA ASN A 84 6.94 11.09 13.66
C ASN A 84 8.33 11.47 13.09
N LYS A 85 8.36 12.51 12.26
CA LYS A 85 9.59 12.97 11.59
C LYS A 85 10.73 13.29 12.57
N ASN A 86 10.46 14.02 13.65
CA ASN A 86 11.49 14.40 14.62
C ASN A 86 12.12 13.17 15.29
N ALA A 87 11.28 12.23 15.72
CA ALA A 87 11.71 10.96 16.30
C ALA A 87 12.48 10.09 15.29
N PHE A 88 12.09 10.12 14.02
CA PHE A 88 12.85 9.46 12.95
C PHE A 88 14.24 10.07 12.79
N ASP A 89 14.32 11.40 12.67
CA ASP A 89 15.58 12.12 12.48
C ASP A 89 16.55 11.91 13.63
N SER A 90 16.04 11.90 14.87
CA SER A 90 16.84 11.68 16.08
C SER A 90 16.94 10.22 16.51
N CYS A 91 16.38 9.27 15.76
CA CYS A 91 16.27 7.86 16.15
C CYS A 91 15.70 7.64 17.57
N ASN A 92 14.70 8.43 17.96
CA ASN A 92 14.07 8.36 19.27
C ASN A 92 12.80 7.49 19.23
N ALA A 93 12.79 6.40 20.00
CA ALA A 93 11.67 5.48 20.10
C ALA A 93 10.79 5.66 21.36
N ALA A 94 10.96 6.74 22.12
CA ALA A 94 10.28 6.91 23.41
C ALA A 94 8.75 7.06 23.29
N ASN A 95 8.26 7.67 22.20
CA ASN A 95 6.84 7.90 21.96
C ASN A 95 6.48 7.48 20.52
N PRO A 96 6.40 6.16 20.25
CA PRO A 96 6.06 5.68 18.93
C PRO A 96 4.58 5.93 18.62
N ILE A 97 4.26 6.03 17.33
CA ILE A 97 2.87 6.01 16.84
C ILE A 97 2.36 4.58 16.91
N ASP A 98 3.13 3.64 16.34
CA ASP A 98 2.85 2.21 16.34
C ASP A 98 4.18 1.46 16.58
N ASN A 99 4.16 0.32 17.25
CA ASN A 99 5.37 -0.44 17.55
C ASN A 99 5.16 -1.95 17.50
N GLU A 100 5.86 -2.61 16.60
CA GLU A 100 5.84 -4.06 16.43
C GLU A 100 7.21 -4.66 16.75
N THR A 101 7.25 -5.54 17.75
CA THR A 101 8.48 -6.22 18.19
C THR A 101 8.59 -7.65 17.64
N ASN A 102 7.55 -8.14 16.97
CA ASN A 102 7.50 -9.46 16.38
C ASN A 102 7.34 -9.35 14.86
N GLY A 103 8.16 -10.11 14.13
CA GLY A 103 8.05 -10.23 12.68
C GLY A 103 7.21 -11.45 12.26
N PRO A 104 6.58 -11.43 11.08
CA PRO A 104 6.49 -10.29 10.16
C PRO A 104 5.47 -9.24 10.65
N ALA A 105 5.84 -7.97 10.61
CA ALA A 105 4.96 -6.87 11.01
C ALA A 105 4.31 -6.21 9.79
N LYS A 106 3.03 -5.85 9.87
CA LYS A 106 2.28 -5.26 8.74
C LYS A 106 1.69 -3.91 9.11
N PHE A 107 1.92 -2.91 8.26
CA PHE A 107 1.39 -1.55 8.43
C PHE A 107 0.62 -1.12 7.20
N THR A 108 -0.68 -0.83 7.37
CA THR A 108 -1.52 -0.27 6.29
C THR A 108 -1.31 1.23 6.18
N LEU A 109 -1.07 1.71 4.96
CA LEU A 109 -0.89 3.12 4.60
C LEU A 109 -2.26 3.78 4.42
N ASN A 110 -2.87 4.16 5.54
CA ASN A 110 -4.28 4.62 5.58
C ASN A 110 -4.52 6.08 5.13
N THR A 111 -3.48 6.90 5.00
CA THR A 111 -3.59 8.33 4.69
C THR A 111 -2.45 8.75 3.77
N THR A 112 -2.64 9.83 3.03
CA THR A 112 -1.54 10.45 2.28
C THR A 112 -0.50 11.08 3.19
N GLY A 113 0.70 11.28 2.65
CA GLY A 113 1.81 11.95 3.33
C GLY A 113 2.95 11.00 3.67
N ASP A 114 3.90 11.51 4.46
CA ASP A 114 5.08 10.75 4.82
C ASP A 114 4.83 9.83 6.01
N TYR A 115 5.35 8.61 5.89
CA TYR A 115 5.43 7.65 6.97
C TYR A 115 6.90 7.38 7.28
N TYR A 116 7.22 7.35 8.57
CA TYR A 116 8.58 7.15 9.06
C TYR A 116 8.63 5.91 9.94
N PHE A 117 9.52 5.00 9.62
CA PHE A 117 9.73 3.74 10.33
C PHE A 117 11.18 3.62 10.76
N ILE A 118 11.40 3.10 11.97
CA ILE A 118 12.72 2.85 12.53
C ILE A 118 12.77 1.47 13.18
N CYS A 119 13.96 0.89 13.26
CA CYS A 119 14.27 -0.13 14.25
C CYS A 119 14.79 0.55 15.52
N THR A 120 14.19 0.25 16.66
CA THR A 120 14.53 0.90 17.94
C THR A 120 15.99 0.68 18.37
N ILE A 121 16.62 -0.41 17.92
CA ILE A 121 18.00 -0.79 18.29
C ILE A 121 19.02 -0.30 17.25
N HIS A 122 18.68 -0.36 15.96
CA HIS A 122 19.64 -0.18 14.86
C HIS A 122 19.34 1.04 13.97
N CYS A 123 18.48 1.97 14.40
CA CYS A 123 18.13 3.16 13.61
C CYS A 123 19.36 3.98 13.19
N ASN A 124 20.29 4.25 14.12
CA ASN A 124 21.52 5.01 13.82
C ASN A 124 22.49 4.26 12.89
N GLN A 125 22.29 2.96 12.69
CA GLN A 125 23.04 2.13 11.74
C GLN A 125 22.38 2.11 10.36
N GLY A 126 21.32 2.91 10.16
CA GLY A 126 20.62 3.04 8.89
C GLY A 126 19.38 2.17 8.74
N GLN A 127 18.98 1.42 9.77
CA GLN A 127 17.72 0.66 9.73
C GLN A 127 16.52 1.57 10.01
N LYS A 128 16.22 2.40 9.01
CA LYS A 128 15.13 3.38 9.01
C LYS A 128 14.61 3.60 7.58
N LEU A 129 13.31 3.82 7.45
CA LEU A 129 12.60 3.95 6.17
C LEU A 129 11.66 5.15 6.19
N THR A 130 11.69 5.94 5.12
CA THR A 130 10.67 6.94 4.81
C THR A 130 9.93 6.51 3.56
N VAL A 131 8.60 6.56 3.58
CA VAL A 131 7.77 6.42 2.38
C VAL A 131 6.81 7.60 2.25
N ASN A 132 6.55 8.03 1.02
CA ASN A 132 5.56 9.07 0.72
C ASN A 132 4.34 8.42 0.05
N VAL A 133 3.15 8.67 0.62
CA VAL A 133 1.90 8.02 0.21
C VAL A 133 0.99 9.03 -0.50
N THR A 134 0.49 8.67 -1.68
CA THR A 134 -0.45 9.49 -2.46
C THR A 134 -1.83 8.83 -2.57
N LEU A 135 -2.86 9.59 -3.00
CA LEU A 135 -4.22 9.04 -3.19
C LEU A 135 -4.31 8.09 -4.39
N THR A 136 -3.57 8.40 -5.45
CA THR A 136 -3.53 7.65 -6.70
C THR A 136 -2.09 7.61 -7.17
N GLY A 137 -1.65 6.48 -7.74
CA GLY A 137 -0.29 6.31 -8.25
C GLY A 137 -0.06 7.27 -9.41
N SER A 138 0.44 8.47 -9.11
CA SER A 138 1.05 9.32 -10.12
C SER A 138 2.48 8.84 -10.30
N PRO A 139 2.94 8.55 -11.54
CA PRO A 139 4.35 8.34 -11.76
C PRO A 139 5.08 9.63 -11.37
N SER A 140 5.92 9.56 -10.33
CA SER A 140 6.75 10.68 -9.93
C SER A 140 7.67 11.05 -11.08
N GLY A 141 7.46 12.23 -11.67
CA GLY A 141 8.34 12.78 -12.70
C GLY A 141 9.71 13.11 -12.12
N SER A 142 10.77 12.64 -12.77
CA SER A 142 12.14 13.11 -12.53
C SER A 142 12.21 14.64 -12.61
N PRO A 143 13.02 15.30 -11.76
CA PRO A 143 13.24 16.74 -11.88
C PRO A 143 14.05 17.02 -13.16
N ILE A 144 13.47 17.79 -14.08
CA ILE A 144 14.18 18.35 -15.24
C ILE A 144 14.84 19.66 -14.80
N PRO A 145 16.19 19.78 -14.83
CA PRO A 145 16.84 21.07 -14.58
C PRO A 145 16.77 21.96 -15.83
N GLY A 146 16.18 23.15 -15.68
CA GLY A 146 16.68 24.44 -16.18
C GLY A 146 16.91 24.63 -17.68
N SER A 147 16.06 25.47 -18.29
CA SER A 147 16.11 25.92 -19.68
C SER A 147 17.21 26.98 -19.96
N SER A 148 17.98 26.81 -21.04
CA SER A 148 18.59 27.88 -21.86
C SER A 148 19.14 27.34 -23.20
N PRO A 149 19.35 28.16 -24.25
CA PRO A 149 18.73 27.88 -25.55
C PRO A 149 19.67 27.51 -26.72
N SER A 150 19.08 26.73 -27.64
CA SER A 150 19.25 26.68 -29.11
C SER A 150 20.63 26.47 -29.75
N THR A 151 20.81 25.29 -30.38
CA THR A 151 21.37 25.15 -31.74
C THR A 151 20.80 23.88 -32.41
N PRO A 152 20.57 23.88 -33.75
CA PRO A 152 19.83 22.84 -34.45
C PRO A 152 20.73 21.80 -35.14
N GLY A 153 20.22 20.57 -35.25
CA GLY A 153 20.66 19.60 -36.25
C GLY A 153 20.90 18.18 -35.72
N GLY A 154 20.20 17.20 -36.30
CA GLY A 154 20.55 15.78 -36.16
C GLY A 154 19.35 14.85 -36.14
N GLU A 155 18.86 14.48 -37.32
CA GLU A 155 17.96 13.35 -37.53
C GLU A 155 18.63 12.03 -37.07
N SER A 156 17.98 11.24 -36.22
CA SER A 156 18.07 9.77 -36.29
C SER A 156 17.01 9.07 -35.43
N SER A 157 16.10 8.39 -36.13
CA SER A 157 15.25 7.24 -35.77
C SER A 157 15.21 6.73 -34.33
N SER A 158 14.03 6.88 -33.72
CA SER A 158 13.61 6.20 -32.47
C SER A 158 13.10 4.78 -32.77
N PRO A 159 13.46 3.75 -31.98
CA PRO A 159 12.79 2.45 -32.03
C PRO A 159 11.43 2.51 -31.30
N PRO A 160 10.46 1.63 -31.65
CA PRO A 160 9.14 1.60 -31.03
C PRO A 160 9.18 1.03 -29.59
N PRO A 161 8.26 1.45 -28.70
CA PRO A 161 8.16 0.92 -27.34
C PRO A 161 7.62 -0.52 -27.33
N PRO A 162 7.99 -1.34 -26.32
CA PRO A 162 7.43 -2.69 -26.14
C PRO A 162 5.94 -2.65 -25.76
N PRO A 163 5.18 -3.71 -26.07
CA PRO A 163 3.74 -3.77 -25.79
C PRO A 163 3.46 -3.82 -24.29
N SER A 164 2.55 -2.96 -23.83
CA SER A 164 1.95 -3.02 -22.49
C SER A 164 1.21 -4.35 -22.28
N PRO A 165 1.34 -5.03 -21.13
CA PRO A 165 0.44 -6.12 -20.80
C PRO A 165 -0.95 -5.55 -20.49
N SER A 166 -1.88 -5.72 -21.42
CA SER A 166 -3.32 -5.67 -21.12
C SER A 166 -3.63 -6.77 -20.11
N GLY A 167 -3.77 -6.40 -18.85
CA GLY A 167 -4.42 -7.24 -17.85
C GLY A 167 -5.90 -7.36 -18.16
N SER A 168 -6.26 -8.35 -18.96
CA SER A 168 -7.66 -8.74 -19.17
C SER A 168 -8.27 -9.12 -17.83
N VAL A 169 -9.15 -8.26 -17.30
CA VAL A 169 -10.01 -8.61 -16.17
C VAL A 169 -10.92 -9.73 -16.65
N SER A 170 -10.59 -10.95 -16.19
CA SER A 170 -11.35 -12.16 -16.46
C SER A 170 -12.81 -11.93 -16.08
N THR A 171 -13.69 -11.96 -17.07
CA THR A 171 -15.15 -11.74 -17.01
C THR A 171 -15.89 -12.87 -16.29
N ARG A 172 -15.29 -13.47 -15.26
CA ARG A 172 -15.86 -14.60 -14.51
C ARG A 172 -16.69 -14.19 -13.29
N VAL A 173 -16.86 -12.89 -13.03
CA VAL A 173 -17.72 -12.41 -11.93
C VAL A 173 -19.20 -12.37 -12.35
N ALA A 174 -19.50 -12.08 -13.62
CA ALA A 174 -20.90 -11.97 -14.07
C ALA A 174 -21.70 -13.29 -14.00
N ALA A 175 -21.04 -14.44 -14.15
CA ALA A 175 -21.73 -15.73 -14.16
C ALA A 175 -22.17 -16.21 -12.76
N LEU A 176 -21.48 -15.80 -11.69
CA LEU A 176 -21.87 -16.17 -10.32
C LEU A 176 -23.10 -15.39 -9.83
N PHE A 177 -23.32 -14.18 -10.35
CA PHE A 177 -24.45 -13.33 -9.98
C PHE A 177 -25.80 -13.86 -10.51
N VAL A 178 -25.84 -14.53 -11.65
CA VAL A 178 -27.13 -15.03 -12.21
C VAL A 178 -27.63 -16.28 -11.47
N MET A 179 -26.73 -17.06 -10.87
CA MET A 179 -27.08 -18.32 -10.19
C MET A 179 -27.44 -18.14 -8.71
N LEU A 180 -26.84 -17.16 -8.01
CA LEU A 180 -27.06 -16.97 -6.57
C LEU A 180 -28.34 -16.18 -6.24
N VAL A 181 -28.79 -15.28 -7.13
CA VAL A 181 -30.01 -14.47 -6.94
C VAL A 181 -31.27 -15.31 -6.74
N PRO A 182 -31.59 -16.33 -7.57
CA PRO A 182 -32.77 -17.16 -7.34
C PRO A 182 -32.64 -18.08 -6.13
N ILE A 183 -31.43 -18.54 -5.79
CA ILE A 183 -31.17 -19.41 -4.65
C ILE A 183 -31.41 -18.67 -3.33
N VAL A 184 -30.92 -17.42 -3.23
CA VAL A 184 -31.10 -16.59 -2.04
C VAL A 184 -32.56 -16.15 -1.89
N LEU A 185 -33.25 -15.80 -2.99
CA LEU A 185 -34.68 -15.47 -2.98
C LEU A 185 -35.54 -16.65 -2.49
N ALA A 186 -35.23 -17.87 -2.96
CA ALA A 186 -35.92 -19.09 -2.53
C ALA A 186 -35.71 -19.38 -1.04
N LEU A 187 -34.48 -19.23 -0.53
CA LEU A 187 -34.16 -19.46 0.88
C LEU A 187 -34.85 -18.44 1.81
N THR A 188 -35.04 -17.19 1.36
CA THR A 188 -35.75 -16.16 2.15
C THR A 188 -37.27 -16.28 2.14
N LEU A 189 -37.86 -16.95 1.15
CA LEU A 189 -39.30 -17.25 1.13
C LEU A 189 -39.67 -18.47 1.99
N LEU A 190 -38.66 -19.21 2.47
CA LEU A 190 -38.80 -20.42 3.28
C LEU A 190 -38.51 -20.20 4.78
N ALA A 191 -38.14 -18.98 5.19
CA ALA A 191 -37.85 -18.59 6.57
C ALA A 191 -38.83 -17.52 7.04
#